data_AF-A0A848LRW7-F1
#
_entry.id   AF-A0A848LRW7-F1
#
_cell.length_a   1.000
_cell.length_b   1.000
_cell.length_c   1.000
_cell.angle_alpha   90.00
_cell.angle_beta   90.00
_cell.angle_gamma   90.00
#
_symmetry.space_group_name_H-M   'P 1'
#
loop_
_entity.id
_entity.type
_entity.pdbx_description
1 polymer ?
#
loop_
_entity_poly.entity_id
_entity_poly.type
_entity_poly.pdbx_seq_one_letter_code
_entity_poly.pdbx_strand_id
1 'polypeptide(L)'
;MTPETLIDTARGLTSDASIEDAVARYFDDCPDSEAQRESAMEALAMRLWHQRDARDLPLIRVLTRRETALRRHLGGCGDALYALCHLLYRQGHVEDVLLLYAAKRANLDAGAMLEPDLLTLGRSREELLHFLDGRPAGTPEDSRLRQAVERAFDSPSHDSLEALCAAADDYLRD
;
A
#
# COMPACT_ATOMS: atom_id res chain seq x y z
N MET A 1 20.16 -4.99 -10.37
CA MET A 1 19.33 -6.17 -9.98
C MET A 1 17.98 -6.15 -10.73
N THR A 2 17.33 -7.29 -11.07
CA THR A 2 15.99 -7.28 -11.73
C THR A 2 14.84 -7.30 -10.70
N PRO A 3 13.59 -6.88 -11.05
CA PRO A 3 12.44 -7.00 -10.16
C PRO A 3 12.23 -8.42 -9.62
N GLU A 4 12.33 -9.44 -10.47
CA GLU A 4 12.19 -10.85 -10.05
C GLU A 4 13.25 -11.26 -9.05
N THR A 5 14.49 -10.84 -9.30
CA THR A 5 15.61 -11.14 -8.39
C THR A 5 15.37 -10.52 -7.01
N LEU A 6 14.84 -9.29 -6.96
CA LEU A 6 14.47 -8.64 -5.70
C LEU A 6 13.34 -9.39 -4.99
N ILE A 7 12.26 -9.73 -5.70
CA ILE A 7 11.11 -10.45 -5.12
C ILE A 7 11.56 -11.79 -4.53
N ASP A 8 12.30 -12.60 -5.30
CA ASP A 8 12.76 -13.90 -4.84
C ASP A 8 13.76 -13.79 -3.68
N THR A 9 14.62 -12.75 -3.70
CA THR A 9 15.50 -12.45 -2.56
C THR A 9 14.68 -12.12 -1.33
N ALA A 10 13.70 -11.22 -1.43
CA ALA A 10 12.88 -10.77 -0.32
C ALA A 10 12.09 -11.90 0.34
N ARG A 11 11.59 -12.87 -0.44
CA ARG A 11 10.92 -14.08 0.08
C ARG A 11 11.80 -14.94 0.99
N GLY A 12 13.12 -14.87 0.83
CA GLY A 12 14.09 -15.58 1.66
C GLY A 12 14.50 -14.80 2.93
N LEU A 13 14.07 -13.56 3.09
CA LEU A 13 14.44 -12.70 4.21
C LEU A 13 13.37 -12.73 5.30
N THR A 14 13.82 -12.67 6.55
CA THR A 14 12.94 -12.83 7.73
C THR A 14 12.75 -11.54 8.52
N SER A 15 13.39 -10.43 8.13
CA SER A 15 13.27 -9.15 8.81
C SER A 15 13.04 -7.99 7.84
N ASP A 16 12.23 -7.02 8.26
CA ASP A 16 11.97 -5.79 7.51
C ASP A 16 13.27 -5.06 7.16
N ALA A 17 14.23 -4.99 8.09
CA ALA A 17 15.52 -4.32 7.86
C ALA A 17 16.29 -4.96 6.69
N SER A 18 16.35 -6.29 6.63
CA SER A 18 17.02 -6.97 5.51
C SER A 18 16.31 -6.75 4.18
N ILE A 19 14.97 -6.67 4.20
CA ILE A 19 14.17 -6.39 3.00
C ILE A 19 14.41 -4.94 2.55
N GLU A 20 14.44 -3.99 3.49
CA GLU A 20 14.76 -2.58 3.23
C GLU A 20 16.16 -2.44 2.61
N ASP A 21 17.16 -3.16 3.12
CA ASP A 21 18.51 -3.19 2.54
C ASP A 21 18.54 -3.80 1.12
N ALA A 22 17.72 -4.82 0.85
CA ALA A 22 17.60 -5.40 -0.50
C ALA A 22 16.92 -4.42 -1.47
N VAL A 23 15.85 -3.76 -1.04
CA VAL A 23 15.14 -2.73 -1.80
C VAL A 23 16.05 -1.53 -2.07
N ALA A 24 16.82 -1.07 -1.07
CA ALA A 24 17.78 0.02 -1.24
C ALA A 24 18.80 -0.32 -2.34
N ARG A 25 19.45 -1.48 -2.26
CA ARG A 25 20.41 -1.94 -3.29
C ARG A 25 19.78 -2.04 -4.68
N TYR A 26 18.53 -2.51 -4.78
CA TYR A 26 17.82 -2.56 -6.05
C TYR A 26 17.65 -1.17 -6.69
N PHE A 27 17.36 -0.15 -5.89
CA PHE A 27 17.19 1.22 -6.38
C PHE A 27 18.52 1.99 -6.52
N ASP A 28 19.58 1.61 -5.80
CA ASP A 28 20.93 2.16 -5.98
C ASP A 28 21.53 1.71 -7.33
N ASP A 29 21.14 0.51 -7.80
CA ASP A 29 21.47 0.00 -9.13
C ASP A 29 20.64 0.66 -10.26
N CYS A 30 19.58 1.42 -9.93
CA CYS A 30 18.75 2.09 -10.94
C CYS A 30 19.41 3.40 -11.40
N PRO A 31 19.31 3.73 -12.71
CA PRO A 31 19.93 4.94 -13.26
C PRO A 31 19.37 6.23 -12.64
N ASP A 32 20.17 7.30 -12.70
CA ASP A 32 20.07 8.49 -11.82
C ASP A 32 18.78 9.31 -11.92
N SER A 33 17.94 9.13 -12.94
CA SER A 33 16.76 9.99 -13.13
C SER A 33 15.54 9.53 -12.32
N GLU A 34 14.76 10.49 -11.83
CA GLU A 34 13.50 10.26 -11.12
C GLU A 34 12.53 9.40 -11.95
N ALA A 35 12.36 9.71 -13.24
CA ALA A 35 11.49 8.96 -14.14
C ALA A 35 11.85 7.47 -14.23
N GLN A 36 13.15 7.14 -14.26
CA GLN A 36 13.59 5.74 -14.30
C GLN A 36 13.32 5.02 -12.99
N ARG A 37 13.42 5.71 -11.84
CA ARG A 37 13.08 5.15 -10.54
C ARG A 37 11.58 4.92 -10.39
N GLU A 38 10.75 5.84 -10.89
CA GLU A 38 9.29 5.65 -10.95
C GLU A 38 8.94 4.44 -11.82
N SER A 39 9.50 4.33 -13.03
CA SER A 39 9.27 3.17 -13.90
C SER A 39 9.74 1.84 -13.27
N ALA A 40 10.85 1.84 -12.53
CA ALA A 40 11.33 0.65 -11.82
C ALA A 40 10.40 0.24 -10.68
N MET A 41 9.89 1.21 -9.91
CA MET A 41 8.91 0.96 -8.84
C MET A 41 7.59 0.43 -9.41
N GLU A 42 7.11 1.03 -10.50
CA GLU A 42 5.89 0.60 -11.19
C GLU A 42 6.03 -0.82 -11.73
N ALA A 43 7.13 -1.14 -12.42
CA ALA A 43 7.39 -2.49 -12.91
C ALA A 43 7.40 -3.53 -11.77
N LEU A 44 7.97 -3.18 -10.61
CA LEU A 44 7.97 -4.04 -9.43
C LEU A 44 6.56 -4.23 -8.85
N ALA A 45 5.80 -3.14 -8.71
CA ALA A 45 4.42 -3.17 -8.22
C ALA A 45 3.50 -3.97 -9.14
N MET A 46 3.62 -3.80 -10.47
CA MET A 46 2.85 -4.56 -11.46
C MET A 46 3.20 -6.05 -11.42
N ARG A 47 4.49 -6.37 -11.25
CA ARG A 47 4.90 -7.77 -11.09
C ARG A 47 4.25 -8.42 -9.88
N LEU A 48 4.26 -7.75 -8.73
CA LEU A 48 3.58 -8.19 -7.51
C LEU A 48 2.06 -8.28 -7.71
N TRP A 49 1.47 -7.31 -8.42
CA TRP A 49 0.04 -7.27 -8.75
C TRP A 49 -0.42 -8.49 -9.55
N HIS A 50 0.38 -8.95 -10.50
CA HIS A 50 0.06 -10.12 -11.31
C HIS A 50 0.32 -11.44 -10.57
N GLN A 51 1.34 -11.50 -9.70
CA GLN A 51 1.68 -12.72 -8.96
C GLN A 51 0.74 -12.97 -7.77
N ARG A 52 0.36 -11.92 -7.03
CA ARG A 52 -0.55 -11.97 -5.86
C ARG A 52 -0.15 -13.02 -4.81
N ASP A 53 1.14 -13.28 -4.64
CA ASP A 53 1.63 -14.26 -3.67
C ASP A 53 1.63 -13.66 -2.26
N ALA A 54 0.99 -14.33 -1.30
CA ALA A 54 0.91 -13.88 0.08
C ALA A 54 2.28 -13.79 0.77
N ARG A 55 3.28 -14.54 0.29
CA ARG A 55 4.67 -14.47 0.81
C ARG A 55 5.34 -13.13 0.54
N ASP A 56 4.80 -12.33 -0.37
CA ASP A 56 5.36 -11.03 -0.73
C ASP A 56 4.89 -9.90 0.18
N LEU A 57 3.98 -10.16 1.13
CA LEU A 57 3.44 -9.14 2.03
C LEU A 57 4.52 -8.30 2.74
N PRO A 58 5.61 -8.87 3.31
CA PRO A 58 6.66 -8.06 3.91
C PRO A 58 7.31 -7.09 2.91
N LEU A 59 7.55 -7.51 1.66
CA LEU A 59 8.07 -6.66 0.60
C LEU A 59 7.06 -5.57 0.21
N ILE A 60 5.79 -5.92 0.04
CA ILE A 60 4.71 -4.98 -0.29
C ILE A 60 4.62 -3.87 0.77
N ARG A 61 4.73 -4.21 2.06
CA ARG A 61 4.74 -3.22 3.16
C ARG A 61 5.92 -2.26 3.06
N VAL A 62 7.13 -2.78 2.81
CA VAL A 62 8.34 -1.95 2.63
C VAL A 62 8.20 -1.01 1.43
N LEU A 63 7.76 -1.53 0.29
CA LEU A 63 7.56 -0.73 -0.92
C LEU A 63 6.47 0.33 -0.72
N THR A 64 5.37 -0.01 -0.05
CA THR A 64 4.28 0.94 0.25
C THR A 64 4.80 2.09 1.11
N ARG A 65 5.60 1.81 2.15
CA ARG A 65 6.21 2.85 2.99
C ARG A 65 7.12 3.77 2.18
N ARG A 66 7.98 3.19 1.35
CA ARG A 66 8.92 3.93 0.50
C ARG A 66 8.19 4.83 -0.49
N GLU A 67 7.22 4.27 -1.20
CA GLU A 67 6.45 5.00 -2.21
C GLU A 67 5.57 6.09 -1.58
N THR A 68 4.95 5.80 -0.44
CA THR A 68 4.20 6.80 0.35
C THR A 68 5.09 7.98 0.75
N ALA A 69 6.33 7.72 1.18
CA ALA A 69 7.27 8.77 1.54
C ALA A 69 7.66 9.64 0.32
N LEU A 70 7.84 9.02 -0.85
CA LEU A 70 8.13 9.73 -2.09
C LEU A 70 6.94 10.60 -2.54
N ARG A 71 5.71 10.08 -2.52
CA ARG A 71 4.49 10.80 -2.92
C ARG A 71 4.16 12.00 -2.03
N ARG A 72 4.75 12.13 -0.84
CA ARG A 72 4.66 13.37 -0.05
C ARG A 72 5.33 14.57 -0.72
N HIS A 73 6.25 14.32 -1.64
CA HIS A 73 7.04 15.33 -2.34
C HIS A 73 6.75 15.39 -3.84
N LEU A 74 6.14 14.36 -4.40
CA LEU A 74 5.71 14.29 -5.80
C LEU A 74 4.19 14.49 -5.93
N GLY A 75 3.76 14.99 -7.08
CA GLY A 75 2.34 15.00 -7.44
C GLY A 75 1.83 13.61 -7.82
N GLY A 76 0.50 13.45 -7.82
CA GLY A 76 -0.16 12.20 -8.19
C GLY A 76 -0.13 11.11 -7.11
N CYS A 77 -0.91 10.06 -7.32
CA CYS A 77 -0.83 8.83 -6.55
C CYS A 77 0.29 7.91 -7.09
N GLY A 78 0.42 7.85 -8.42
CA GLY A 78 1.25 6.88 -9.12
C GLY A 78 0.64 5.48 -9.11
N ASP A 79 0.76 4.76 -10.23
CA ASP A 79 0.18 3.42 -10.39
C ASP A 79 0.83 2.41 -9.45
N ALA A 80 2.11 2.60 -9.13
CA ALA A 80 2.80 1.79 -8.13
C ALA A 80 2.14 1.87 -6.75
N LEU A 81 1.87 3.07 -6.22
CA LEU A 81 1.25 3.22 -4.90
C LEU A 81 -0.18 2.67 -4.91
N TYR A 82 -0.93 2.94 -5.98
CA TYR A 82 -2.29 2.44 -6.16
C TYR A 82 -2.30 0.90 -6.07
N ALA A 83 -1.47 0.23 -6.87
CA ALA A 83 -1.36 -1.22 -6.89
C ALA A 83 -0.92 -1.82 -5.55
N LEU A 84 0.09 -1.23 -4.91
CA LEU A 84 0.58 -1.68 -3.60
C LEU A 84 -0.52 -1.57 -2.51
N CYS A 85 -1.30 -0.48 -2.52
CA CYS A 85 -2.42 -0.31 -1.59
C CYS A 85 -3.51 -1.37 -1.79
N HIS A 86 -3.88 -1.67 -3.04
CA HIS A 86 -4.84 -2.73 -3.31
C HIS A 86 -4.30 -4.13 -2.97
N LEU A 87 -2.99 -4.37 -3.11
CA LEU A 87 -2.38 -5.62 -2.64
C LEU A 87 -2.49 -5.76 -1.12
N LEU A 88 -2.16 -4.71 -0.35
CA LEU A 88 -2.34 -4.72 1.11
C LEU A 88 -3.80 -4.98 1.49
N TYR A 89 -4.73 -4.32 0.82
CA TYR A 89 -6.15 -4.52 1.03
C TYR A 89 -6.60 -5.97 0.82
N ARG A 90 -6.11 -6.62 -0.24
CA ARG A 90 -6.44 -8.02 -0.55
C ARG A 90 -5.84 -9.01 0.45
N GLN A 91 -4.69 -8.70 1.04
CA GLN A 91 -4.13 -9.51 2.13
C GLN A 91 -4.91 -9.29 3.44
N GLY A 92 -5.45 -8.08 3.62
CA GLY A 92 -6.42 -7.78 4.66
C GLY A 92 -5.87 -7.91 6.09
N HIS A 93 -4.57 -7.72 6.33
CA HIS A 93 -4.05 -7.73 7.70
C HIS A 93 -4.40 -6.41 8.40
N VAL A 94 -5.00 -6.50 9.58
CA VAL A 94 -5.58 -5.34 10.30
C VAL A 94 -4.56 -4.22 10.52
N GLU A 95 -3.29 -4.57 10.70
CA GLU A 95 -2.19 -3.63 10.92
C GLU A 95 -1.91 -2.73 9.70
N ASP A 96 -2.26 -3.19 8.50
CA ASP A 96 -2.00 -2.48 7.24
C ASP A 96 -2.91 -1.26 7.06
N VAL A 97 -3.94 -1.10 7.89
CA VAL A 97 -4.81 0.09 7.87
C VAL A 97 -4.00 1.37 8.10
N LEU A 98 -2.90 1.27 8.85
CA LEU A 98 -1.99 2.37 9.12
C LEU A 98 -1.22 2.79 7.87
N LEU A 99 -0.76 1.80 7.08
CA LEU A 99 -0.04 2.04 5.85
C LEU A 99 -0.97 2.63 4.78
N LEU A 100 -2.17 2.09 4.66
CA LEU A 100 -3.19 2.61 3.73
C LEU A 100 -3.61 4.03 4.09
N TYR A 101 -3.79 4.32 5.38
CA TYR A 101 -4.10 5.67 5.82
C TYR A 101 -2.95 6.64 5.55
N ALA A 102 -1.70 6.23 5.81
CA ALA A 102 -0.52 7.04 5.50
C ALA A 102 -0.41 7.32 3.99
N ALA A 103 -0.68 6.33 3.13
CA ALA A 103 -0.70 6.46 1.68
C ALA A 103 -1.78 7.44 1.20
N LYS A 104 -3.03 7.28 1.69
CA LYS A 104 -4.15 8.20 1.40
C LYS A 104 -3.90 9.63 1.87
N ARG A 105 -3.00 9.82 2.84
CA ARG A 105 -2.61 11.13 3.38
C ARG A 105 -1.29 11.66 2.80
N ALA A 106 -0.66 10.95 1.87
CA ALA A 106 0.65 11.33 1.33
C ALA A 106 0.61 12.70 0.65
N ASN A 107 -0.37 12.91 -0.25
CA ASN A 107 -0.64 14.18 -0.90
C ASN A 107 -2.15 14.28 -1.25
N LEU A 108 -2.56 15.38 -1.90
CA LEU A 108 -3.97 15.59 -2.27
C LEU A 108 -4.45 14.57 -3.32
N ASP A 109 -3.63 14.28 -4.32
CA ASP A 109 -3.98 13.41 -5.44
C ASP A 109 -4.13 11.95 -4.99
N ALA A 110 -3.22 11.43 -4.16
CA ALA A 110 -3.33 10.13 -3.50
C ALA A 110 -4.57 10.07 -2.61
N GLY A 111 -4.90 11.18 -1.91
CA GLY A 111 -6.12 11.27 -1.13
C GLY A 111 -7.41 11.18 -1.94
N ALA A 112 -7.39 11.68 -3.18
CA ALA A 112 -8.50 11.63 -4.12
C ALA A 112 -8.58 10.30 -4.89
N MET A 113 -7.43 9.73 -5.28
CA MET A 113 -7.34 8.50 -6.06
C MET A 113 -7.56 7.24 -5.23
N LEU A 114 -7.00 7.15 -4.02
CA LEU A 114 -7.17 5.98 -3.17
C LEU A 114 -8.56 5.98 -2.54
N GLU A 115 -9.34 4.94 -2.78
CA GLU A 115 -10.70 4.81 -2.31
C GLU A 115 -10.74 4.71 -0.77
N PRO A 116 -11.66 5.41 -0.08
CA PRO A 116 -11.85 5.25 1.36
C PRO A 116 -12.07 3.79 1.78
N ASP A 117 -12.72 3.01 0.93
CA ASP A 117 -13.04 1.59 1.12
C ASP A 117 -11.80 0.73 1.41
N LEU A 118 -10.63 1.12 0.91
CA LEU A 118 -9.36 0.46 1.21
C LEU A 118 -9.06 0.40 2.72
N LEU A 119 -9.53 1.40 3.49
CA LEU A 119 -9.33 1.43 4.94
C LEU A 119 -10.14 0.35 5.68
N THR A 120 -11.07 -0.33 5.01
CA THR A 120 -11.85 -1.43 5.61
C THR A 120 -11.10 -2.76 5.59
N LEU A 121 -10.07 -2.93 4.75
CA LEU A 121 -9.29 -4.17 4.61
C LEU A 121 -10.12 -5.47 4.42
N GLY A 122 -11.37 -5.36 3.95
CA GLY A 122 -12.32 -6.48 3.92
C GLY A 122 -12.65 -7.05 5.30
N ARG A 123 -12.38 -6.30 6.38
CA ARG A 123 -12.63 -6.69 7.77
C ARG A 123 -13.94 -6.14 8.29
N SER A 124 -14.38 -6.71 9.41
CA SER A 124 -15.52 -6.16 10.13
C SER A 124 -15.16 -4.82 10.78
N ARG A 125 -16.18 -3.96 10.92
CA ARG A 125 -16.05 -2.70 11.65
C ARG A 125 -15.55 -2.91 13.08
N GLU A 126 -16.07 -3.92 13.76
CA GLU A 126 -15.70 -4.25 15.13
C GLU A 126 -14.22 -4.62 15.26
N GLU A 127 -13.70 -5.49 14.38
CA GLU A 127 -12.31 -5.92 14.39
C GLU A 127 -11.34 -4.75 14.20
N LEU A 128 -11.62 -3.87 13.23
CA LEU A 128 -10.78 -2.69 12.98
C LEU A 128 -10.82 -1.69 14.12
N LEU A 129 -12.01 -1.38 14.65
CA LEU A 129 -12.12 -0.43 15.76
C LEU A 129 -11.48 -1.00 17.03
N HIS A 130 -11.62 -2.30 17.29
CA HIS A 130 -10.94 -2.97 18.40
C HIS A 130 -9.41 -2.87 18.27
N PHE A 131 -8.87 -3.13 17.07
CA PHE A 131 -7.45 -2.94 16.80
C PHE A 131 -7.00 -1.50 17.06
N LEU A 132 -7.76 -0.51 16.60
CA LEU A 132 -7.43 0.91 16.81
C LEU A 132 -7.52 1.31 18.28
N ASP A 133 -8.50 0.80 19.03
CA ASP A 133 -8.69 1.05 20.46
C ASP A 133 -7.61 0.40 21.33
N GLY A 134 -7.02 -0.71 20.86
CA GLY A 134 -5.91 -1.39 21.53
C GLY A 134 -4.56 -0.69 21.39
N ARG A 135 -4.46 0.34 20.54
CA ARG A 135 -3.22 1.12 20.36
C ARG A 135 -3.05 2.10 21.52
N PRO A 136 -1.81 2.39 21.97
CA PRO A 136 -1.56 3.42 22.97
C PRO A 136 -2.20 4.73 22.53
N ALA A 137 -3.15 5.24 23.32
CA ALA A 137 -3.89 6.44 22.96
C ALA A 137 -2.94 7.64 22.82
N GLY A 138 -3.18 8.46 21.79
CA GLY A 138 -3.14 9.90 22.02
C GLY A 138 -2.50 10.81 20.99
N THR A 139 -2.49 10.47 19.69
CA THR A 139 -2.23 11.50 18.67
C THR A 139 -3.53 11.97 18.02
N PRO A 140 -3.63 13.26 17.62
CA PRO A 140 -4.72 13.72 16.75
C PRO A 140 -4.84 12.92 15.45
N GLU A 141 -3.75 12.27 15.02
CA GLU A 141 -3.72 11.41 13.83
C GLU A 141 -4.47 10.10 14.06
N ASP A 142 -4.35 9.46 15.22
CA ASP A 142 -5.10 8.25 15.56
C ASP A 142 -6.63 8.50 15.55
N SER A 143 -7.06 9.66 16.06
CA SER A 143 -8.47 10.07 16.03
C SER A 143 -8.98 10.28 14.60
N ARG A 144 -8.15 10.87 13.72
CA ARG A 144 -8.51 11.08 12.31
C ARG A 144 -8.52 9.78 11.52
N LEU A 145 -7.60 8.86 11.81
CA LEU A 145 -7.61 7.51 11.26
C LEU A 145 -8.89 6.79 11.64
N ARG A 146 -9.26 6.79 12.94
CA ARG A 146 -10.51 6.17 13.39
C ARG A 146 -11.72 6.74 12.65
N GLN A 147 -11.84 8.06 12.57
CA GLN A 147 -12.93 8.71 11.84
C GLN A 147 -12.93 8.34 10.35
N ALA A 148 -11.76 8.20 9.73
CA ALA A 148 -11.65 7.80 8.32
C ALA A 148 -12.14 6.35 8.11
N VAL A 149 -11.77 5.43 9.00
CA VAL A 149 -12.26 4.05 9.00
C VAL A 149 -13.78 4.01 9.22
N GLU A 150 -14.29 4.75 10.21
CA GLU A 150 -15.72 4.81 10.47
C GLU A 150 -16.50 5.32 9.25
N ARG A 151 -16.01 6.38 8.58
CA ARG A 151 -16.61 6.90 7.35
C ARG A 151 -16.56 5.91 6.19
N ALA A 152 -15.48 5.15 6.05
CA ALA A 152 -15.37 4.14 5.00
C ALA A 152 -16.47 3.05 5.15
N PHE A 153 -16.89 2.75 6.38
CA PHE A 153 -18.02 1.86 6.63
C PHE A 153 -19.39 2.53 6.46
N ASP A 154 -19.53 3.79 6.86
CA ASP A 154 -20.82 4.51 6.80
C ASP A 154 -21.19 4.97 5.39
N SER A 155 -20.20 5.15 4.53
CA SER A 155 -20.38 5.67 3.17
C SER A 155 -19.33 5.05 2.24
N PRO A 156 -19.46 3.73 1.94
CA PRO A 156 -18.56 3.07 1.01
C PRO A 156 -18.72 3.66 -0.40
N SER A 157 -17.62 3.74 -1.14
CA SER A 157 -17.63 4.20 -2.54
C SER A 157 -18.04 3.07 -3.48
N HIS A 158 -17.91 1.81 -3.03
CA HIS A 158 -18.26 0.63 -3.79
C HIS A 158 -19.31 -0.20 -3.07
N ASP A 159 -20.21 -0.82 -3.82
CA ASP A 159 -21.30 -1.64 -3.27
C ASP A 159 -20.80 -2.95 -2.60
N SER A 160 -19.58 -3.40 -2.96
CA SER A 160 -18.98 -4.60 -2.39
C SER A 160 -17.45 -4.61 -2.50
N LEU A 161 -16.82 -5.49 -1.70
CA LEU A 161 -15.41 -5.86 -1.79
C LEU A 161 -15.00 -6.29 -3.21
N GLU A 162 -15.87 -7.06 -3.86
CA GLU A 162 -15.65 -7.59 -5.20
C GLU A 162 -15.64 -6.46 -6.23
N ALA A 163 -16.54 -5.49 -6.10
CA ALA A 163 -16.60 -4.32 -6.97
C ALA A 163 -15.34 -3.46 -6.86
N LEU A 164 -14.84 -3.21 -5.64
CA LEU A 164 -13.59 -2.49 -5.43
C LEU A 164 -12.39 -3.23 -6.05
N CYS A 165 -12.30 -4.54 -5.86
CA CYS A 165 -11.22 -5.34 -6.42
C CYS A 165 -11.28 -5.42 -7.94
N ALA A 166 -12.49 -5.48 -8.52
CA ALA A 166 -12.69 -5.48 -9.97
C ALA A 166 -12.31 -4.14 -10.59
N ALA A 167 -12.66 -3.02 -9.96
CA ALA A 167 -12.28 -1.68 -10.42
C ALA A 167 -10.74 -1.54 -10.52
N ALA A 168 -10.01 -2.02 -9.51
CA ALA A 168 -8.55 -2.03 -9.54
C ALA A 168 -7.97 -3.00 -10.58
N ASP A 169 -8.59 -4.16 -10.76
CA ASP A 169 -8.19 -5.13 -11.79
C ASP A 169 -8.37 -4.59 -13.21
N ASP A 170 -9.36 -3.73 -13.43
CA ASP A 170 -9.59 -3.07 -14.71
C ASP A 170 -8.65 -1.88 -14.91
N TYR A 171 -8.40 -1.08 -13.86
CA TYR A 171 -7.45 0.05 -13.91
C TYR A 171 -6.00 -0.41 -14.18
N LEU A 172 -5.57 -1.51 -13.58
CA LEU A 172 -4.19 -2.03 -13.69
C LEU A 172 -4.01 -3.09 -14.80
N ARG A 173 -4.94 -3.17 -15.75
CA ARG A 173 -4.85 -4.08 -16.90
C ARG A 173 -4.13 -3.47 -18.10
N ASP A 174 -4.14 -2.14 -18.18
CA ASP A 174 -3.52 -1.34 -19.24
C ASP A 174 -2.04 -1.03 -18.94
#